data_AF-Q2SKJ9-F1
#
_entry.id   AF-Q2SKJ9-F1
#
_cell.length_a   1.000
_cell.length_b   1.000
_cell.length_c   1.000
_cell.angle_alpha   90.00
_cell.angle_beta   90.00
_cell.angle_gamma   90.00
#
_symmetry.space_group_name_H-M   'P 1'
#
loop_
_entity.id
_entity.type
_entity.pdbx_description
1 polymer ?
#
loop_
_entity_poly.entity_id
_entity_poly.type
_entity_poly.pdbx_seq_one_letter_code
_entity_poly.pdbx_strand_id
1 'polypeptide(L)' 'MAKVLSVSKSAEHRFSKTQAPTIHLIAGEGVDGDAIAVSLPPEPYLPLAPV' A
#
# COMPACT_ATOMS: atom_id res chain seq x y z
N MET A 1 9.88 24.83 1.42
CA MET A 1 9.32 23.79 2.32
C MET A 1 8.34 22.94 1.52
N ALA A 2 8.35 21.62 1.70
CA ALA A 2 7.36 20.75 1.06
C ALA A 2 6.04 20.77 1.83
N LYS A 3 4.91 20.66 1.12
CA LYS A 3 3.55 20.59 1.70
C LYS A 3 2.76 19.51 0.99
N VAL A 4 2.06 18.68 1.76
CA VAL A 4 1.08 17.73 1.23
C VAL A 4 -0.20 18.50 0.88
N LEU A 5 -0.67 18.37 -0.36
CA LEU A 5 -1.87 19.07 -0.84
C LEU A 5 -3.15 18.27 -0.59
N SER A 6 -3.09 16.95 -0.72
CA SER A 6 -4.21 16.05 -0.51
C SER A 6 -3.72 14.65 -0.17
N VAL A 7 -4.62 13.86 0.41
CA VAL A 7 -4.43 12.44 0.69
C VAL A 7 -5.65 11.68 0.17
N SER A 8 -5.46 10.42 -0.22
CA SER A 8 -6.51 9.58 -0.79
C SER A 8 -6.31 8.12 -0.35
N LYS A 9 -7.39 7.36 -0.22
CA LYS A 9 -7.35 5.91 0.04
C LYS A 9 -8.49 5.17 -0.66
N SER A 10 -8.35 3.87 -0.87
CA SER A 10 -9.37 3.00 -1.46
C SER A 10 -9.28 1.61 -0.84
N ALA A 11 -10.40 1.05 -0.40
CA ALA A 11 -10.49 -0.34 0.07
C ALA A 11 -10.48 -1.38 -1.07
N GLU A 12 -10.44 -0.93 -2.34
CA GLU A 12 -10.44 -1.78 -3.53
C GLU A 12 -9.13 -1.65 -4.32
N HIS A 13 -8.70 -2.75 -4.98
CA HIS A 13 -7.59 -2.79 -5.94
C HIS A 13 -7.90 -2.06 -7.25
N ARG A 14 -8.07 -0.75 -7.17
CA ARG A 14 -8.24 0.14 -8.32
C ARG A 14 -7.09 1.14 -8.37
N PHE A 15 -6.74 1.55 -9.58
CA PHE A 15 -5.69 2.56 -9.77
C PHE A 15 -6.13 3.94 -9.22
N SER A 16 -7.43 4.24 -9.30
CA SER A 16 -8.02 5.47 -8.77
C SER A 16 -8.37 5.34 -7.29
N LYS A 17 -8.12 6.41 -6.52
CA LYS A 17 -8.50 6.54 -5.11
C LYS A 17 -9.32 7.81 -4.90
N THR A 18 -10.31 7.75 -4.01
CA THR A 18 -11.09 8.92 -3.60
C THR A 18 -10.29 9.73 -2.59
N GLN A 19 -10.35 11.06 -2.70
CA GLN A 19 -9.69 11.96 -1.77
C GLN A 19 -10.31 11.83 -0.37
N ALA A 20 -9.46 11.81 0.64
CA ALA A 20 -9.83 11.68 2.04
C ALA A 20 -9.41 12.94 2.82
N PRO A 21 -10.16 13.36 3.85
CA PRO A 21 -9.76 14.50 4.67
C PRO A 21 -8.53 14.19 5.53
N THR A 22 -8.39 12.93 5.95
CA THR A 22 -7.26 12.43 6.74
C THR A 22 -6.98 10.97 6.39
N ILE A 23 -5.74 10.53 6.65
CA ILE A 23 -5.32 9.14 6.57
C ILE A 23 -4.50 8.79 7.81
N HIS A 24 -4.46 7.51 8.18
CA HIS A 24 -3.65 7.01 9.29
C HIS A 24 -2.57 6.09 8.73
N LEU A 25 -1.31 6.37 9.06
CA LEU A 25 -0.17 5.54 8.67
C LEU A 25 0.06 4.45 9.70
N ILE A 26 0.15 3.22 9.24
CA ILE A 26 0.52 2.04 10.02
C ILE A 26 1.96 1.68 9.66
N ALA A 27 2.84 1.67 10.65
CA ALA A 27 4.25 1.37 10.45
C ALA A 27 4.42 -0.04 9.87
N GLY A 28 5.12 -0.15 8.74
CA GLY A 28 5.38 -1.42 8.07
C GLY A 28 4.26 -1.94 7.16
N GLU A 29 3.05 -1.38 7.25
CA GLU A 29 1.86 -1.88 6.52
C GLU A 29 1.34 -0.87 5.48
N GLY A 30 1.45 0.43 5.74
CA GLY A 30 1.00 1.49 4.82
C GLY A 30 -0.13 2.34 5.40
N VAL A 31 -1.21 2.54 4.65
CA VAL A 31 -2.35 3.40 5.03
C VAL A 31 -3.52 2.55 5.50
N ASP A 32 -4.07 2.89 6.67
CA ASP A 32 -5.26 2.21 7.20
C ASP A 32 -6.46 2.26 6.24
N GLY A 33 -6.96 1.08 5.85
CA GLY A 33 -8.07 0.91 4.93
C GLY A 33 -7.74 1.16 3.45
N ASP A 34 -6.45 1.28 3.09
CA ASP A 34 -6.00 1.26 1.70
C ASP A 34 -5.66 -0.17 1.29
N ALA A 35 -6.24 -0.63 0.18
CA ALA A 35 -6.04 -1.99 -0.27
C ALA A 35 -4.62 -2.20 -0.81
N ILE A 36 -3.96 -3.22 -0.27
CA ILE A 36 -2.70 -3.78 -0.78
C ILE A 36 -2.87 -5.29 -0.97
N ALA A 37 -2.46 -5.81 -2.13
CA ALA A 37 -2.61 -7.21 -2.47
C ALA A 37 -1.24 -7.74 -2.86
N VAL A 38 -0.81 -8.75 -2.11
CA VAL A 38 0.37 -9.54 -2.41
C VAL A 38 -0.10 -10.86 -2.97
N SER A 39 0.34 -11.17 -4.18
CA SER A 39 0.21 -12.50 -4.76
C SER A 39 1.57 -13.16 -4.70
N LEU A 40 1.64 -14.33 -4.07
CA LEU A 40 2.84 -15.16 -4.13
C LEU A 40 2.77 -16.04 -5.38
N PRO A 41 3.91 -16.36 -6.00
CA PRO A 41 3.94 -17.39 -7.04
C PRO A 41 3.53 -18.76 -6.46
N PRO A 42 3.21 -19.77 -7.29
CA PRO A 42 3.02 -21.13 -6.80
C PRO A 42 4.31 -21.68 -6.15
N GLU A 43 4.15 -22.51 -5.11
CA GLU A 43 5.27 -23.16 -4.41
C GLU A 43 6.06 -24.15 -5.30
N PRO A 44 7.36 -24.37 -5.01
CA PRO A 44 8.11 -23.93 -3.82
C PRO A 44 8.84 -22.58 -3.98
N TYR A 45 8.96 -21.82 -2.87
CA TYR A 45 9.77 -20.59 -2.80
C TYR A 45 11.24 -20.91 -2.50
N LEU A 46 12.16 -20.27 -3.22
CA LEU A 46 13.59 -20.32 -2.93
C LEU A 46 14.02 -19.08 -2.12
N PRO A 47 14.87 -19.21 -1.08
CA PRO A 47 15.46 -18.07 -0.40
C PRO A 47 16.24 -17.18 -1.38
N LEU A 48 16.24 -15.87 -1.14
CA LEU A 48 17.08 -14.94 -1.90
C LEU A 48 18.55 -15.30 -1.67
N ALA A 49 19.29 -15.52 -2.76
CA ALA A 49 20.74 -15.68 -2.70
C ALA A 49 21.42 -14.34 -2.39
N PRO A 50 22.53 -14.32 -1.64
CA PRO A 50 23.38 -13.14 -1.53
C PRO A 50 23.80 -12.65 -2.92
N VAL A 51 23.85 -11.32 -3.10
CA VAL A 51 24.38 -10.68 -4.31
C VAL A 51 25.91 -10.75 -4.36
#